data_AF-A0A6A9SGI3-F1
#
_entry.id   AF-A0A6A9SGI3-F1
#
_cell.length_a   1.000
_cell.length_b   1.000
_cell.length_c   1.000
_cell.angle_alpha   90.00
_cell.angle_beta   90.00
_cell.angle_gamma   90.00
#
_symmetry.space_group_name_H-M   'P 1'
#
loop_
_entity.id
_entity.type
_entity.pdbx_description
1 polymer ?
#
loop_
_entity_poly.entity_id
_entity_poly.type
_entity_poly.pdbx_seq_one_letter_code
_entity_poly.pdbx_strand_id
1 'polypeptide(L)'
;MRHHPVKSITEKLANALGDSAVAVEEFLADYYTWLRKCGRNPARNEPLAANGAANYHARIDQLYRFTLEFDDLRAGYRLTNAHADELIRRLDNDEIRKRSGDPYDSSSKRKFSDALQKYFTFLDDNDFIAEPWEPNVVFVDGDHTSAASLTFVESYQIRNAALEYGSLPSYSETSDDERDRINALIAQRLGKPKAAVTQQDWMVADTSAKVGSLIAVALETALIPIEIEQATVDWYNPKQQLFVVPEEHAAKSRPENELPLTDATDEVFSHWLRERRHLETYDDTNRIWLNQQGNPYTSGSLCYLLRQLCEAADIDHETRKISWYSIRHTLAEIIKEVGDLEEASDQLRHNELETTKDIYAKTHPESRRQTLEKVHEIAERAAIDETYNPYARDDYDDSVGSDSAASSENRGDTTTMHVDVKIEDSMAGRSQLARNILDTDDEEK
;
A
#
# COMPACT_ATOMS: atom_id res chain seq x y z
N MET A 1 -27.72 -0.96 30.54
CA MET A 1 -27.72 -2.02 29.51
C MET A 1 -26.53 -2.92 29.76
N ARG A 2 -26.73 -4.21 29.99
CA ARG A 2 -25.62 -5.16 30.20
C ARG A 2 -24.94 -5.37 28.84
N HIS A 3 -23.79 -4.75 28.62
CA HIS A 3 -22.91 -5.11 27.52
C HIS A 3 -22.60 -6.60 27.65
N HIS A 4 -23.06 -7.40 26.70
CA HIS A 4 -22.49 -8.73 26.52
C HIS A 4 -21.03 -8.51 26.12
N PRO A 5 -20.05 -9.06 26.84
CA PRO A 5 -18.66 -8.92 26.44
C PRO A 5 -18.49 -9.59 25.09
N VAL A 6 -17.97 -8.85 24.12
CA VAL A 6 -17.45 -9.44 22.89
C VAL A 6 -16.37 -10.43 23.34
N LYS A 7 -16.52 -11.71 23.01
CA LYS A 7 -15.54 -12.73 23.40
C LYS A 7 -14.15 -12.26 22.94
N SER A 8 -13.23 -12.06 23.88
CA SER A 8 -11.88 -11.58 23.52
C SER A 8 -11.08 -12.72 22.90
N ILE A 9 -11.24 -13.94 23.41
CA ILE A 9 -10.52 -15.14 22.95
C ILE A 9 -11.32 -15.98 21.96
N THR A 10 -10.60 -16.76 21.15
CA THR A 10 -11.22 -17.70 20.21
C THR A 10 -11.91 -18.85 20.94
N GLU A 11 -12.98 -19.39 20.34
CA GLU A 11 -13.66 -20.58 20.89
C GLU A 11 -12.72 -21.78 21.01
N LYS A 12 -11.73 -21.88 20.10
CA LYS A 12 -10.70 -22.91 20.17
C LYS A 12 -9.85 -22.77 21.44
N LEU A 13 -9.43 -21.55 21.79
CA LEU A 13 -8.67 -21.30 23.01
C LEU A 13 -9.53 -21.52 24.26
N ALA A 14 -10.76 -20.99 24.27
CA ALA A 14 -11.69 -21.17 25.39
C ALA A 14 -11.94 -22.66 25.69
N ASN A 15 -12.18 -23.48 24.66
CA ASN A 15 -12.39 -24.91 24.81
C ASN A 15 -11.15 -25.65 25.33
N ALA A 16 -9.95 -25.21 24.94
CA ALA A 16 -8.70 -25.83 25.39
C ALA A 16 -8.39 -25.49 26.86
N LEU A 17 -8.74 -24.28 27.31
CA LEU A 17 -8.52 -23.81 28.67
C LEU A 17 -9.53 -24.37 29.68
N GLY A 18 -10.75 -24.69 29.26
CA GLY A 18 -11.81 -25.17 30.16
C GLY A 18 -12.15 -24.11 31.21
N ASP A 19 -12.09 -24.48 32.49
CA ASP A 19 -12.46 -23.58 33.60
C ASP A 19 -11.57 -22.32 33.69
N SER A 20 -10.33 -22.39 33.20
CA SER A 20 -9.40 -21.25 33.17
C SER A 20 -9.71 -20.23 32.06
N ALA A 21 -10.67 -20.53 31.16
CA ALA A 21 -10.97 -19.68 30.01
C ALA A 21 -11.41 -18.26 30.43
N VAL A 22 -12.20 -18.13 31.49
CA VAL A 22 -12.72 -16.83 31.96
C VAL A 22 -11.59 -15.91 32.38
N ALA A 23 -10.64 -16.41 33.18
CA ALA A 23 -9.51 -15.61 33.66
C ALA A 23 -8.59 -15.15 32.51
N VAL A 24 -8.35 -16.03 31.52
CA VAL A 24 -7.56 -15.67 30.33
C VAL A 24 -8.30 -14.68 29.45
N GLU A 25 -9.62 -14.84 29.29
CA GLU A 25 -10.46 -13.93 28.51
C GLU A 25 -10.47 -12.51 29.08
N GLU A 26 -10.65 -12.39 30.40
CA GLU A 26 -10.58 -11.11 31.11
C GLU A 26 -9.19 -10.49 30.98
N PHE A 27 -8.14 -11.27 31.19
CA PHE A 27 -6.76 -10.79 31.09
C PHE A 27 -6.38 -10.29 29.69
N LEU A 28 -6.79 -11.02 28.64
CA LEU A 28 -6.52 -10.59 27.27
C LEU A 28 -7.42 -9.44 26.82
N ALA A 29 -8.60 -9.26 27.43
CA ALA A 29 -9.42 -8.06 27.25
C ALA A 29 -8.73 -6.82 27.86
N ASP A 30 -8.10 -6.96 29.03
CA ASP A 30 -7.29 -5.90 29.64
C ASP A 30 -6.08 -5.54 28.77
N TYR A 31 -5.37 -6.56 28.24
CA TYR A 31 -4.30 -6.35 27.27
C TYR A 31 -4.78 -5.60 26.02
N TYR A 32 -5.94 -5.97 25.46
CA TYR A 32 -6.52 -5.25 24.32
C TYR A 32 -6.84 -3.79 24.65
N THR A 33 -7.42 -3.55 25.83
CA THR A 33 -7.74 -2.22 26.31
C THR A 33 -6.48 -1.38 26.47
N TRP A 34 -5.42 -1.96 27.03
CA TRP A 34 -4.09 -1.34 27.14
C TRP A 34 -3.52 -1.00 25.76
N LEU A 35 -3.60 -1.91 24.78
CA LEU A 35 -3.17 -1.64 23.41
C LEU A 35 -3.87 -0.41 22.82
N ARG A 36 -5.18 -0.29 23.05
CA ARG A 36 -6.02 0.81 22.55
C ARG A 36 -5.86 2.11 23.33
N LYS A 37 -5.26 2.07 24.51
CA LYS A 37 -4.98 3.25 25.34
C LYS A 37 -3.58 3.78 25.14
N CYS A 38 -2.57 2.92 25.20
CA CYS A 38 -1.16 3.33 25.22
C CYS A 38 -0.18 2.33 24.57
N GLY A 39 -0.64 1.26 23.92
CA GLY A 39 0.24 0.20 23.42
C GLY A 39 1.21 0.58 22.30
N ARG A 40 1.06 1.75 21.64
CA ARG A 40 2.07 2.25 20.70
C ARG A 40 3.29 2.76 21.46
N ASN A 41 3.07 3.60 22.46
CA ASN A 41 4.09 4.12 23.35
C ASN A 41 3.51 4.31 24.77
N PRO A 42 3.78 3.38 25.70
CA PRO A 42 3.22 3.42 27.05
C PRO A 42 3.61 4.69 27.81
N ALA A 43 4.87 5.10 27.74
CA ALA A 43 5.39 6.29 28.40
C ALA A 43 4.72 7.60 27.95
N ARG A 44 4.20 7.64 26.72
CA ARG A 44 3.52 8.81 26.15
C ARG A 44 2.00 8.68 26.09
N ASN A 45 1.44 7.58 26.60
CA ASN A 45 0.02 7.24 26.45
C ASN A 45 -0.45 7.27 24.98
N GLU A 46 0.40 6.82 24.04
CA GLU A 46 0.02 6.79 22.63
C GLU A 46 -0.68 5.47 22.28
N PRO A 47 -1.92 5.52 21.79
CA PRO A 47 -2.69 4.32 21.50
C PRO A 47 -2.19 3.63 20.22
N LEU A 48 -2.33 2.30 20.18
CA LEU A 48 -2.16 1.53 18.95
C LEU A 48 -3.43 1.62 18.10
N ALA A 49 -3.28 1.73 16.77
CA ALA A 49 -4.40 1.71 15.83
C ALA A 49 -5.26 0.44 15.99
N ALA A 50 -6.57 0.53 15.73
CA ALA A 50 -7.53 -0.55 16.04
C ALA A 50 -7.17 -1.87 15.36
N ASN A 51 -6.83 -1.82 14.07
CA ASN A 51 -6.37 -2.98 13.31
C ASN A 51 -5.05 -3.55 13.84
N GLY A 52 -4.13 -2.68 14.27
CA GLY A 52 -2.89 -3.09 14.93
C GLY A 52 -3.19 -3.87 16.21
N ALA A 53 -4.00 -3.30 17.09
CA ALA A 53 -4.38 -3.92 18.37
C ALA A 53 -5.07 -5.28 18.16
N ALA A 54 -5.99 -5.38 17.20
CA ALA A 54 -6.64 -6.63 16.83
C ALA A 54 -5.63 -7.68 16.33
N ASN A 55 -4.65 -7.30 15.52
CA ASN A 55 -3.61 -8.22 15.02
C ASN A 55 -2.71 -8.74 16.16
N TYR A 56 -2.28 -7.88 17.08
CA TYR A 56 -1.51 -8.27 18.26
C TYR A 56 -2.31 -9.24 19.13
N HIS A 57 -3.55 -8.89 19.44
CA HIS A 57 -4.45 -9.73 20.24
C HIS A 57 -4.66 -11.11 19.61
N ALA A 58 -4.97 -11.18 18.31
CA ALA A 58 -5.16 -12.44 17.61
C ALA A 58 -3.89 -13.32 17.61
N ARG A 59 -2.70 -12.72 17.56
CA ARG A 59 -1.43 -13.43 17.66
C ARG A 59 -1.18 -13.96 19.07
N ILE A 60 -1.49 -13.18 20.09
CA ILE A 60 -1.37 -13.64 21.48
C ILE A 60 -2.33 -14.80 21.74
N ASP A 61 -3.59 -14.74 21.30
CA ASP A 61 -4.51 -15.89 21.37
C ASP A 61 -3.90 -17.14 20.71
N GLN A 62 -3.27 -16.98 19.55
CA GLN A 62 -2.61 -18.08 18.86
C GLN A 62 -1.40 -18.63 19.65
N LEU A 63 -0.59 -17.75 20.26
CA LEU A 63 0.56 -18.12 21.07
C LEU A 63 0.12 -18.86 22.34
N TYR A 64 -0.96 -18.43 23.01
CA TYR A 64 -1.57 -19.18 24.11
C TYR A 64 -1.97 -20.60 23.68
N ARG A 65 -2.56 -20.75 22.49
CA ARG A 65 -2.91 -22.07 21.96
C ARG A 65 -1.67 -22.94 21.70
N PHE A 66 -0.57 -22.35 21.22
CA PHE A 66 0.68 -23.08 21.04
C PHE A 66 1.33 -23.47 22.36
N THR A 67 1.23 -22.64 23.40
CA THR A 67 1.72 -22.96 24.75
C THR A 67 1.04 -24.21 25.31
N LEU A 68 -0.28 -24.34 25.10
CA LEU A 68 -1.06 -25.51 25.54
C LEU A 68 -0.65 -26.85 24.88
N GLU A 69 0.20 -26.82 23.85
CA GLU A 69 0.75 -28.05 23.25
C GLU A 69 1.91 -28.64 24.06
N PHE A 70 2.58 -27.83 24.90
CA PHE A 70 3.79 -28.24 25.61
C PHE A 70 3.82 -27.87 27.10
N ASP A 71 2.90 -27.02 27.56
CA ASP A 71 2.75 -26.71 28.98
C ASP A 71 1.28 -26.45 29.35
N ASP A 72 0.96 -26.55 30.64
CA ASP A 72 -0.38 -26.32 31.17
C ASP A 72 -0.52 -24.89 31.74
N LEU A 73 -1.33 -24.06 31.08
CA LEU A 73 -1.70 -22.73 31.57
C LEU A 73 -2.75 -22.77 32.70
N ARG A 74 -3.14 -23.95 33.20
CA ARG A 74 -4.06 -24.06 34.34
C ARG A 74 -3.44 -23.66 35.67
N ALA A 75 -2.10 -23.71 35.79
CA ALA A 75 -1.38 -23.24 36.97
C ALA A 75 -1.20 -21.70 37.00
N GLY A 76 -1.43 -21.02 35.87
CA GLY A 76 -1.35 -19.56 35.75
C GLY A 76 -1.90 -19.06 34.41
N TYR A 77 -2.75 -18.03 34.44
CA TYR A 77 -3.44 -17.49 33.26
C TYR A 77 -2.58 -16.57 32.36
N ARG A 78 -1.27 -16.48 32.62
CA ARG A 78 -0.33 -15.58 31.93
C ARG A 78 0.81 -16.39 31.32
N LEU A 79 1.25 -16.00 30.12
CA LEU A 79 2.52 -16.48 29.58
C LEU A 79 3.69 -15.96 30.43
N THR A 80 4.64 -16.85 30.70
CA THR A 80 5.88 -16.56 31.43
C THR A 80 7.05 -16.36 30.47
N ASN A 81 8.17 -15.80 30.95
CA ASN A 81 9.40 -15.66 30.14
C ASN A 81 9.86 -17.03 29.59
N ALA A 82 9.74 -18.11 30.39
CA ALA A 82 10.06 -19.47 29.96
C ALA A 82 9.14 -19.97 28.83
N HIS A 83 7.84 -19.64 28.88
CA HIS A 83 6.92 -19.93 27.78
C HIS A 83 7.30 -19.17 26.51
N ALA A 84 7.66 -17.89 26.65
CA ALA A 84 8.05 -17.05 25.53
C ALA A 84 9.32 -17.56 24.86
N ASP A 85 10.34 -17.92 25.64
CA ASP A 85 11.59 -18.49 25.14
C ASP A 85 11.35 -19.82 24.41
N GLU A 86 10.51 -20.70 24.96
CA GLU A 86 10.17 -21.96 24.31
C GLU A 86 9.36 -21.73 23.03
N LEU A 87 8.41 -20.80 23.01
CA LEU A 87 7.67 -20.42 21.78
C LEU A 87 8.63 -19.93 20.69
N ILE A 88 9.58 -19.06 21.05
CA ILE A 88 10.60 -18.55 20.12
C ILE A 88 11.48 -19.69 19.60
N ARG A 89 11.96 -20.58 20.49
CA ARG A 89 12.76 -21.75 20.12
C ARG A 89 12.01 -22.68 19.16
N ARG A 90 10.72 -22.95 19.42
CA ARG A 90 9.88 -23.80 18.57
C ARG A 90 9.55 -23.16 17.22
N LEU A 91 9.39 -21.83 17.17
CA LEU A 91 9.25 -21.07 15.93
C LEU A 91 10.53 -21.12 15.10
N ASP A 92 11.69 -20.96 15.75
CA ASP A 92 12.99 -21.00 15.08
C ASP A 92 13.26 -22.37 14.46
N ASN A 93 13.00 -23.45 15.21
CA ASN A 93 13.19 -24.84 14.77
C ASN A 93 12.08 -25.41 13.86
N ASP A 94 11.13 -24.59 13.40
CA ASP A 94 10.00 -25.02 12.55
C ASP A 94 9.13 -26.13 13.17
N GLU A 95 9.05 -26.17 14.50
CA GLU A 95 8.18 -27.08 15.24
C GLU A 95 6.73 -26.56 15.27
N ILE A 96 6.57 -25.24 15.32
CA ILE A 96 5.28 -24.56 15.15
C ILE A 96 5.04 -24.32 13.66
N ARG A 97 3.98 -24.92 13.11
CA ARG A 97 3.71 -24.97 11.66
C ARG A 97 2.34 -24.40 11.30
N LYS A 98 2.20 -24.02 10.03
CA LYS A 98 0.92 -23.65 9.42
C LYS A 98 -0.01 -24.86 9.39
N ARG A 99 -1.31 -24.62 9.19
CA ARG A 99 -2.31 -25.68 9.00
C ARG A 99 -1.99 -26.58 7.79
N SER A 100 -1.29 -26.06 6.78
CA SER A 100 -0.81 -26.83 5.63
C SER A 100 0.32 -27.81 5.95
N GLY A 101 0.94 -27.69 7.13
CA GLY A 101 2.15 -28.44 7.52
C GLY A 101 3.46 -27.72 7.19
N ASP A 102 3.39 -26.61 6.46
CA ASP A 102 4.57 -25.82 6.10
C ASP A 102 5.08 -24.97 7.28
N PRO A 103 6.39 -24.70 7.34
CA PRO A 103 6.96 -23.72 8.24
C PRO A 103 6.37 -22.30 8.06
N TYR A 104 6.46 -21.51 9.13
CA TYR A 104 6.28 -20.06 9.03
C TYR A 104 7.50 -19.42 8.35
N ASP A 105 7.26 -18.47 7.46
CA ASP A 105 8.33 -17.63 6.90
C ASP A 105 8.89 -16.69 7.99
N SER A 106 10.11 -16.18 7.77
CA SER A 106 10.81 -15.34 8.75
C SER A 106 10.03 -14.08 9.13
N SER A 107 9.26 -13.49 8.20
CA SER A 107 8.42 -12.32 8.49
C SER A 107 7.26 -12.66 9.44
N SER A 108 6.66 -13.83 9.26
CA SER A 108 5.63 -14.35 10.16
C SER A 108 6.20 -14.69 11.53
N LYS A 109 7.38 -15.33 11.59
CA LYS A 109 8.09 -15.61 12.85
C LYS A 109 8.40 -14.32 13.60
N ARG A 110 8.89 -13.28 12.90
CA ARG A 110 9.11 -11.94 13.47
C ARG A 110 7.84 -11.36 14.06
N LYS A 111 6.71 -11.41 13.35
CA LYS A 111 5.43 -10.89 13.86
C LYS A 111 4.93 -11.62 15.12
N PHE A 112 5.25 -12.90 15.30
CA PHE A 112 5.00 -13.60 16.57
C PHE A 112 5.91 -13.10 17.68
N SER A 113 7.21 -12.92 17.41
CA SER A 113 8.17 -12.34 18.35
C SER A 113 7.77 -10.91 18.76
N ASP A 114 7.39 -10.06 17.81
CA ASP A 114 6.90 -8.69 18.08
C ASP A 114 5.67 -8.72 18.98
N ALA A 115 4.76 -9.69 18.76
CA ALA A 115 3.57 -9.86 19.57
C ALA A 115 3.92 -10.24 21.01
N LEU A 116 4.81 -11.21 21.21
CA LEU A 116 5.32 -11.55 22.54
C LEU A 116 5.96 -10.34 23.21
N GLN A 117 6.88 -9.64 22.54
CA GLN A 117 7.54 -8.44 23.09
C GLN A 117 6.51 -7.42 23.56
N LYS A 118 5.50 -7.12 22.73
CA LYS A 118 4.43 -6.18 23.08
C LYS A 118 3.59 -6.64 24.27
N TYR A 119 3.33 -7.94 24.37
CA TYR A 119 2.64 -8.53 25.52
C TYR A 119 3.49 -8.46 26.79
N PHE A 120 4.79 -8.72 26.73
CA PHE A 120 5.69 -8.54 27.89
C PHE A 120 5.88 -7.09 28.28
N THR A 121 5.83 -6.13 27.33
CA THR A 121 5.73 -4.70 27.68
C THR A 121 4.48 -4.39 28.48
N PHE A 122 3.34 -4.98 28.13
CA PHE A 122 2.11 -4.84 28.92
C PHE A 122 2.26 -5.43 30.32
N LEU A 123 2.92 -6.60 30.44
CA LEU A 123 3.18 -7.20 31.74
C LEU A 123 4.06 -6.31 32.62
N ASP A 124 5.11 -5.73 32.04
CA ASP A 124 6.02 -4.82 32.72
C ASP A 124 5.30 -3.53 33.18
N ASP A 125 4.54 -2.88 32.30
CA ASP A 125 3.80 -1.64 32.57
C ASP A 125 2.70 -1.80 33.65
N ASN A 126 2.30 -3.05 33.95
CA ASN A 126 1.30 -3.37 34.96
C ASN A 126 1.89 -4.15 36.16
N ASP A 127 3.22 -4.10 36.34
CA ASP A 127 3.95 -4.72 37.46
C ASP A 127 3.67 -6.23 37.62
N PHE A 128 3.37 -6.92 36.51
CA PHE A 128 3.07 -8.36 36.51
C PHE A 128 4.32 -9.24 36.49
N ILE A 129 5.46 -8.67 36.11
CA ILE A 129 6.76 -9.34 36.04
C ILE A 129 7.82 -8.47 36.73
N ALA A 130 8.88 -9.12 37.23
CA ALA A 130 9.98 -8.43 37.89
C ALA A 130 11.10 -8.00 36.91
N GLU A 131 11.21 -8.70 35.79
CA GLU A 131 12.27 -8.49 34.79
C GLU A 131 11.63 -8.41 33.39
N PRO A 132 11.90 -7.35 32.62
CA PRO A 132 11.48 -7.25 31.23
C PRO A 132 12.00 -8.44 30.41
N TRP A 133 11.19 -8.92 29.50
CA TRP A 133 11.57 -10.01 28.60
C TRP A 133 12.07 -9.45 27.26
N GLU A 134 13.19 -10.00 26.80
CA GLU A 134 13.72 -9.79 25.46
C GLU A 134 13.92 -11.14 24.76
N PRO A 135 13.62 -11.24 23.45
CA PRO A 135 13.74 -12.50 22.73
C PRO A 135 15.21 -12.91 22.52
N ASN A 136 15.51 -14.17 22.82
CA ASN A 136 16.84 -14.75 22.57
C ASN A 136 17.17 -14.96 21.08
N VAL A 137 16.16 -14.89 20.20
CA VAL A 137 16.31 -15.00 18.74
C VAL A 137 15.61 -13.84 18.08
N VAL A 138 16.33 -13.11 17.23
CA VAL A 138 15.78 -12.02 16.41
C VAL A 138 15.54 -12.54 15.00
N PHE A 139 14.26 -12.66 14.62
CA PHE A 139 13.89 -12.99 13.26
C PHE A 139 14.02 -11.76 12.36
N VAL A 140 14.87 -11.84 11.36
CA VAL A 140 14.98 -10.82 10.31
C VAL A 140 13.99 -11.16 9.20
N ASP A 141 13.41 -10.14 8.55
CA ASP A 141 12.65 -10.38 7.33
C ASP A 141 13.54 -11.10 6.31
N GLY A 142 13.03 -12.16 5.69
CA GLY A 142 13.65 -12.73 4.50
C GLY A 142 13.43 -11.82 3.29
N ASP A 143 14.00 -12.17 2.13
CA ASP A 143 13.72 -11.49 0.87
C ASP A 143 12.19 -11.46 0.64
N HIS A 144 11.62 -10.27 0.72
CA HIS A 144 10.21 -10.07 0.40
C HIS A 144 10.04 -10.34 -1.10
N THR A 145 9.24 -11.34 -1.46
CA THR A 145 8.67 -11.40 -2.80
C THR A 145 7.62 -10.28 -2.89
N SER A 146 8.09 -9.09 -3.26
CA SER A 146 7.23 -7.95 -3.61
C SER A 146 6.29 -8.35 -4.74
N ALA A 147 5.18 -7.62 -4.88
CA ALA A 147 4.35 -7.81 -6.05
C ALA A 147 5.17 -7.44 -7.28
N ALA A 148 5.09 -8.24 -8.34
CA ALA A 148 5.81 -7.93 -9.57
C ALA A 148 5.17 -6.71 -10.24
N SER A 149 5.98 -5.76 -10.68
CA SER A 149 5.53 -4.65 -11.51
C SER A 149 5.19 -5.11 -12.92
N LEU A 150 4.34 -4.34 -13.58
CA LEU A 150 3.96 -4.49 -14.97
C LEU A 150 4.93 -3.69 -15.84
N THR A 151 5.22 -4.16 -17.04
CA THR A 151 5.94 -3.34 -18.03
C THR A 151 5.06 -2.21 -18.57
N PHE A 152 5.62 -1.27 -19.32
CA PHE A 152 4.85 -0.24 -20.02
C PHE A 152 3.79 -0.86 -20.95
N VAL A 153 4.17 -1.91 -21.69
CA VAL A 153 3.26 -2.62 -22.60
C VAL A 153 2.13 -3.28 -21.82
N GLU A 154 2.46 -4.00 -20.75
CA GLU A 154 1.48 -4.69 -19.91
C GLU A 154 0.52 -3.71 -19.23
N SER A 155 1.01 -2.54 -18.81
CA SER A 155 0.20 -1.47 -18.23
C SER A 155 -0.83 -0.95 -19.22
N TYR A 156 -0.41 -0.69 -20.46
CA TYR A 156 -1.30 -0.27 -21.53
C TYR A 156 -2.32 -1.37 -21.91
N GLN A 157 -1.87 -2.62 -21.99
CA GLN A 157 -2.74 -3.77 -22.27
C GLN A 157 -3.80 -3.96 -21.19
N ILE A 158 -3.42 -3.86 -19.91
CA ILE A 158 -4.38 -3.92 -18.78
C ILE A 158 -5.38 -2.77 -18.85
N ARG A 159 -4.93 -1.56 -19.18
CA ARG A 159 -5.84 -0.41 -19.37
C ARG A 159 -6.86 -0.70 -20.47
N ASN A 160 -6.43 -1.22 -21.62
CA ASN A 160 -7.33 -1.53 -22.73
C ASN A 160 -8.28 -2.69 -22.40
N ALA A 161 -7.76 -3.77 -21.82
CA ALA A 161 -8.58 -4.88 -21.35
C ALA A 161 -9.63 -4.42 -20.31
N ALA A 162 -9.30 -3.41 -19.49
CA ALA A 162 -10.23 -2.82 -18.55
C ALA A 162 -11.30 -1.95 -19.21
N LEU A 163 -10.95 -1.21 -20.25
CA LEU A 163 -11.91 -0.42 -21.04
C LEU A 163 -12.89 -1.30 -21.81
N GLU A 164 -12.44 -2.45 -22.28
CA GLU A 164 -13.26 -3.46 -22.95
C GLU A 164 -13.87 -4.47 -21.95
N TYR A 165 -13.65 -4.27 -20.65
CA TYR A 165 -14.03 -5.26 -19.65
C TYR A 165 -15.54 -5.38 -19.56
N GLY A 166 -16.03 -6.49 -20.10
CA GLY A 166 -17.43 -6.78 -20.16
C GLY A 166 -18.15 -6.17 -21.34
N SER A 167 -17.46 -5.62 -22.34
CA SER A 167 -18.08 -5.35 -23.64
C SER A 167 -18.71 -6.62 -24.20
N LEU A 168 -19.87 -6.46 -24.80
CA LEU A 168 -20.67 -7.51 -25.39
C LEU A 168 -20.60 -7.38 -26.92
N PRO A 169 -20.66 -8.49 -27.66
CA PRO A 169 -20.80 -8.40 -29.11
C PRO A 169 -22.13 -7.71 -29.45
N SER A 170 -22.18 -7.05 -30.61
CA SER A 170 -23.37 -6.35 -31.08
C SER A 170 -24.59 -7.28 -31.04
N TYR A 171 -25.66 -6.86 -30.36
CA TYR A 171 -26.89 -7.66 -30.26
C TYR A 171 -27.37 -8.10 -31.63
N SER A 172 -27.36 -7.21 -32.63
CA SER A 172 -27.84 -7.49 -33.99
C SER A 172 -26.96 -8.46 -34.78
N GLU A 173 -25.67 -8.55 -34.46
CA GLU A 173 -24.69 -9.38 -35.19
C GLU A 173 -24.43 -10.73 -34.50
N THR A 174 -24.98 -10.91 -33.30
CA THR A 174 -24.83 -12.13 -32.50
C THR A 174 -25.94 -13.15 -32.84
N SER A 175 -25.59 -14.44 -32.95
CA SER A 175 -26.55 -15.52 -33.20
C SER A 175 -27.51 -15.77 -32.02
N ASP A 176 -28.69 -16.36 -32.25
CA ASP A 176 -29.69 -16.56 -31.18
C ASP A 176 -29.18 -17.47 -30.04
N ASP A 177 -28.42 -18.53 -30.35
CA ASP A 177 -27.82 -19.44 -29.36
C ASP A 177 -26.71 -18.74 -28.53
N GLU A 178 -26.04 -17.76 -29.12
CA GLU A 178 -25.00 -16.97 -28.48
C GLU A 178 -25.61 -15.84 -27.66
N ARG A 179 -26.70 -15.22 -28.15
CA ARG A 179 -27.53 -14.28 -27.38
C ARG A 179 -28.09 -14.92 -26.13
N ASP A 180 -28.53 -16.17 -26.19
CA ASP A 180 -29.05 -16.88 -25.01
C ASP A 180 -27.95 -17.10 -23.94
N ARG A 181 -26.71 -17.37 -24.36
CA ARG A 181 -25.56 -17.45 -23.44
C ARG A 181 -25.20 -16.10 -22.84
N ILE A 182 -25.17 -15.05 -23.67
CA ILE A 182 -24.86 -13.69 -23.24
C ILE A 182 -25.97 -13.13 -22.35
N ASN A 183 -27.24 -13.47 -22.59
CA ASN A 183 -28.36 -13.13 -21.71
C ASN A 183 -28.16 -13.69 -20.30
N ALA A 184 -27.57 -14.88 -20.14
CA ALA A 184 -27.23 -15.40 -18.82
C ALA A 184 -26.17 -14.54 -18.11
N LEU A 185 -25.18 -14.06 -18.86
CA LEU A 185 -24.13 -13.17 -18.37
C LEU A 185 -24.69 -11.80 -17.99
N ILE A 186 -25.53 -11.20 -18.82
CA ILE A 186 -26.21 -9.91 -18.56
C ILE A 186 -27.13 -10.02 -17.35
N ALA A 187 -27.89 -11.11 -17.26
CA ALA A 187 -28.78 -11.39 -16.13
C ALA A 187 -27.99 -11.40 -14.80
N GLN A 188 -26.84 -12.07 -14.80
CA GLN A 188 -25.94 -12.09 -13.65
C GLN A 188 -25.38 -10.70 -13.34
N ARG A 189 -24.97 -9.94 -14.36
CA ARG A 189 -24.40 -8.59 -14.20
C ARG A 189 -25.40 -7.59 -13.64
N LEU A 190 -26.66 -7.65 -14.09
CA LEU A 190 -27.72 -6.72 -13.72
C LEU A 190 -28.58 -7.24 -12.57
N GLY A 191 -28.24 -8.38 -11.97
CA GLY A 191 -28.96 -8.94 -10.83
C GLY A 191 -30.44 -9.26 -11.11
N LYS A 192 -30.78 -9.64 -12.35
CA LYS A 192 -32.17 -9.92 -12.76
C LYS A 192 -32.35 -11.29 -13.41
N PRO A 193 -33.58 -11.82 -13.48
CA PRO A 193 -33.82 -13.08 -14.17
C PRO A 193 -33.42 -13.03 -15.65
N LYS A 194 -32.81 -14.10 -16.16
CA LYS A 194 -32.41 -14.22 -17.59
C LYS A 194 -33.57 -13.96 -18.55
N ALA A 195 -34.77 -14.40 -18.21
CA ALA A 195 -35.98 -14.17 -19.01
C ALA A 195 -36.42 -12.69 -19.06
N ALA A 196 -35.92 -11.84 -18.15
CA ALA A 196 -36.20 -10.41 -18.09
C ALA A 196 -35.11 -9.55 -18.75
N VAL A 197 -34.13 -10.16 -19.41
CA VAL A 197 -33.08 -9.44 -20.15
C VAL A 197 -33.63 -8.91 -21.46
N THR A 198 -33.46 -7.62 -21.69
CA THR A 198 -33.93 -6.88 -22.87
C THR A 198 -32.75 -6.39 -23.73
N GLN A 199 -33.03 -5.89 -24.93
CA GLN A 199 -31.99 -5.27 -25.78
C GLN A 199 -31.37 -4.01 -25.13
N GLN A 200 -32.13 -3.28 -24.32
CA GLN A 200 -31.62 -2.16 -23.54
C GLN A 200 -30.58 -2.62 -22.51
N ASP A 201 -30.77 -3.82 -21.97
CA ASP A 201 -29.85 -4.41 -21.00
C ASP A 201 -28.55 -4.87 -21.61
N TRP A 202 -28.57 -5.26 -22.89
CA TRP A 202 -27.36 -5.44 -23.67
C TRP A 202 -26.59 -4.13 -23.76
N MET A 203 -27.23 -3.02 -24.16
CA MET A 203 -26.56 -1.72 -24.22
C MET A 203 -25.98 -1.31 -22.86
N VAL A 204 -26.74 -1.43 -21.78
CA VAL A 204 -26.26 -1.08 -20.43
C VAL A 204 -25.12 -2.00 -19.97
N ALA A 205 -25.19 -3.29 -20.29
CA ALA A 205 -24.16 -4.27 -19.91
C ALA A 205 -22.92 -4.23 -20.80
N ASP A 206 -23.03 -3.66 -22.00
CA ASP A 206 -21.98 -3.50 -23.00
C ASP A 206 -21.12 -2.23 -22.74
N THR A 207 -21.70 -1.19 -22.12
CA THR A 207 -21.05 0.14 -22.05
C THR A 207 -20.52 0.57 -20.69
N SER A 208 -20.68 -0.22 -19.63
CA SER A 208 -20.31 0.23 -18.27
C SER A 208 -18.82 0.61 -18.17
N ALA A 209 -18.53 1.90 -18.04
CA ALA A 209 -17.18 2.43 -17.87
C ALA A 209 -16.59 2.19 -16.46
N LYS A 210 -17.29 1.44 -15.59
CA LYS A 210 -16.88 1.17 -14.21
C LYS A 210 -15.48 0.57 -14.07
N VAL A 211 -15.20 -0.52 -14.79
CA VAL A 211 -13.92 -1.22 -14.65
C VAL A 211 -12.81 -0.46 -15.35
N GLY A 212 -13.09 0.09 -16.53
CA GLY A 212 -12.20 1.00 -17.23
C GLY A 212 -11.78 2.19 -16.37
N SER A 213 -12.75 2.87 -15.74
CA SER A 213 -12.45 3.99 -14.84
C SER A 213 -11.70 3.59 -13.58
N LEU A 214 -12.07 2.48 -12.94
CA LEU A 214 -11.36 1.97 -11.76
C LEU A 214 -9.89 1.72 -12.04
N ILE A 215 -9.59 1.05 -13.16
CA ILE A 215 -8.22 0.69 -13.54
C ILE A 215 -7.46 1.90 -14.05
N ALA A 216 -8.07 2.76 -14.87
CA ALA A 216 -7.44 3.99 -15.35
C ALA A 216 -7.03 4.91 -14.19
N VAL A 217 -7.94 5.17 -13.25
CA VAL A 217 -7.63 5.95 -12.05
C VAL A 217 -6.54 5.25 -11.23
N ALA A 218 -6.65 3.94 -10.99
CA ALA A 218 -5.67 3.22 -10.18
C ALA A 218 -4.25 3.22 -10.80
N LEU A 219 -4.13 3.14 -12.12
CA LEU A 219 -2.85 3.19 -12.84
C LEU A 219 -2.15 4.54 -12.66
N GLU A 220 -2.91 5.64 -12.55
CA GLU A 220 -2.34 6.99 -12.42
C GLU A 220 -2.21 7.46 -10.97
N THR A 221 -3.02 6.94 -10.05
CA THR A 221 -3.07 7.39 -8.64
C THR A 221 -2.46 6.39 -7.65
N ALA A 222 -2.21 5.15 -8.10
CA ALA A 222 -1.69 4.06 -7.27
C ALA A 222 -2.43 3.87 -5.93
N LEU A 223 -3.76 4.09 -5.95
CA LEU A 223 -4.62 3.92 -4.77
C LEU A 223 -4.51 2.49 -4.24
N ILE A 224 -4.32 2.39 -2.92
CA ILE A 224 -4.29 1.09 -2.24
C ILE A 224 -5.73 0.57 -2.02
N PRO A 225 -5.92 -0.74 -1.78
CA PRO A 225 -7.25 -1.34 -1.71
C PRO A 225 -8.23 -0.62 -0.76
N ILE A 226 -7.77 -0.18 0.41
CA ILE A 226 -8.63 0.49 1.39
C ILE A 226 -9.06 1.89 0.93
N GLU A 227 -8.24 2.58 0.13
CA GLU A 227 -8.61 3.89 -0.43
C GLU A 227 -9.67 3.71 -1.50
N ILE A 228 -9.57 2.67 -2.33
CA ILE A 228 -10.61 2.32 -3.32
C ILE A 228 -11.91 1.91 -2.63
N GLU A 229 -11.81 1.10 -1.57
CA GLU A 229 -12.96 0.67 -0.77
C GLU A 229 -13.72 1.88 -0.18
N GLN A 230 -12.98 2.92 0.19
CA GLN A 230 -13.51 4.11 0.87
C GLN A 230 -13.81 5.28 -0.09
N ALA A 231 -13.30 5.27 -1.31
CA ALA A 231 -13.44 6.35 -2.27
C ALA A 231 -14.91 6.75 -2.47
N THR A 232 -15.18 8.06 -2.35
CA THR A 232 -16.50 8.66 -2.57
C THR A 232 -16.45 9.69 -3.68
N VAL A 233 -17.60 9.98 -4.30
CA VAL A 233 -17.66 10.94 -5.43
C VAL A 233 -17.07 12.32 -5.11
N ASP A 234 -17.09 12.72 -3.83
CA ASP A 234 -16.55 14.00 -3.36
C ASP A 234 -15.01 14.05 -3.38
N TRP A 235 -14.35 12.90 -3.52
CA TRP A 235 -12.90 12.82 -3.68
C TRP A 235 -12.44 13.27 -5.07
N TYR A 236 -13.35 13.44 -6.03
CA TYR A 236 -12.97 13.79 -7.39
C TYR A 236 -13.37 15.23 -7.72
N ASN A 237 -12.39 15.99 -8.19
CA ASN A 237 -12.58 17.34 -8.68
C ASN A 237 -12.42 17.37 -10.21
N PRO A 238 -13.53 17.29 -10.98
CA PRO A 238 -13.48 17.25 -12.44
C PRO A 238 -12.98 18.55 -13.07
N LYS A 239 -13.00 19.68 -12.35
CA LYS A 239 -12.53 20.96 -12.92
C LYS A 239 -11.01 21.05 -12.96
N GLN A 240 -10.36 20.43 -11.98
CA GLN A 240 -8.90 20.40 -11.86
C GLN A 240 -8.33 19.04 -12.25
N GLN A 241 -9.17 18.06 -12.58
CA GLN A 241 -8.80 16.67 -12.88
C GLN A 241 -7.99 16.05 -11.74
N LEU A 242 -8.40 16.34 -10.50
CA LEU A 242 -7.74 15.86 -9.30
C LEU A 242 -8.56 14.78 -8.61
N PHE A 243 -7.89 13.73 -8.18
CA PHE A 243 -8.39 12.76 -7.23
C PHE A 243 -7.78 13.05 -5.85
N VAL A 244 -8.60 13.52 -4.92
CA VAL A 244 -8.21 13.98 -3.59
C VAL A 244 -8.50 12.87 -2.57
N VAL A 245 -7.46 12.34 -1.92
CA VAL A 245 -7.59 11.35 -0.84
C VAL A 245 -7.58 12.06 0.51
N PRO A 246 -8.71 12.17 1.22
CA PRO A 246 -8.76 12.88 2.50
C PRO A 246 -7.84 12.25 3.54
N GLU A 247 -7.26 13.08 4.39
CA GLU A 247 -6.29 12.65 5.42
C GLU A 247 -6.90 11.62 6.40
N GLU A 248 -8.18 11.80 6.75
CA GLU A 248 -8.93 10.87 7.62
C GLU A 248 -9.10 9.46 7.03
N HIS A 249 -8.98 9.34 5.70
CA HIS A 249 -9.09 8.08 4.96
C HIS A 249 -7.72 7.55 4.48
N ALA A 250 -6.64 8.30 4.68
CA ALA A 250 -5.30 7.86 4.37
C ALA A 250 -4.88 6.76 5.35
N ALA A 251 -4.54 5.57 4.84
CA ALA A 251 -4.15 4.42 5.68
C ALA A 251 -2.86 4.64 6.50
N LYS A 252 -2.11 5.69 6.16
CA LYS A 252 -0.93 6.21 6.87
C LYS A 252 -1.03 7.75 6.81
N SER A 253 -0.32 8.46 7.69
CA SER A 253 -0.04 9.89 7.45
C SER A 253 0.69 9.99 6.12
N ARG A 254 0.26 10.88 5.23
CA ARG A 254 0.75 11.03 3.85
C ARG A 254 0.89 12.53 3.57
N PRO A 255 2.03 13.02 3.01
CA PRO A 255 2.25 14.45 2.81
C PRO A 255 1.29 15.01 1.77
N GLU A 256 1.14 14.28 0.66
CA GLU A 256 0.27 14.68 -0.45
C GLU A 256 -1.07 13.96 -0.42
N ASN A 257 -2.11 14.68 -0.83
CA ASN A 257 -3.49 14.21 -0.93
C ASN A 257 -4.13 14.48 -2.29
N GLU A 258 -3.60 15.39 -3.10
CA GLU A 258 -4.10 15.71 -4.44
C GLU A 258 -3.34 14.90 -5.49
N LEU A 259 -4.06 14.08 -6.25
CA LEU A 259 -3.47 13.22 -7.29
C LEU A 259 -4.01 13.63 -8.66
N PRO A 260 -3.18 14.20 -9.55
CA PRO A 260 -3.61 14.56 -10.89
C PRO A 260 -3.96 13.33 -11.74
N LEU A 261 -4.93 13.52 -12.62
CA LEU A 261 -5.36 12.58 -13.65
C LEU A 261 -5.11 13.18 -15.03
N THR A 262 -4.81 12.32 -16.00
CA THR A 262 -4.74 12.74 -17.41
C THR A 262 -6.13 12.99 -17.98
N ASP A 263 -6.22 13.80 -19.04
CA ASP A 263 -7.49 14.03 -19.79
C ASP A 263 -8.19 12.72 -20.18
N ALA A 264 -7.40 11.72 -20.62
CA ALA A 264 -7.93 10.43 -21.06
C ALA A 264 -8.52 9.61 -19.92
N THR A 265 -7.93 9.69 -18.72
CA THR A 265 -8.45 9.02 -17.53
C THR A 265 -9.63 9.78 -16.94
N ASP A 266 -9.56 11.11 -16.93
CA ASP A 266 -10.63 12.02 -16.53
C ASP A 266 -11.90 11.78 -17.36
N GLU A 267 -11.78 11.63 -18.69
CA GLU A 267 -12.91 11.39 -19.59
C GLU A 267 -13.65 10.08 -19.24
N VAL A 268 -12.92 8.97 -19.13
CA VAL A 268 -13.48 7.65 -18.79
C VAL A 268 -14.09 7.68 -17.39
N PHE A 269 -13.42 8.35 -16.45
CA PHE A 269 -13.89 8.44 -15.08
C PHE A 269 -15.15 9.29 -14.94
N SER A 270 -15.17 10.46 -15.58
CA SER A 270 -16.35 11.31 -15.68
C SER A 270 -17.52 10.59 -16.37
N HIS A 271 -17.25 9.79 -17.40
CA HIS A 271 -18.28 8.97 -18.04
C HIS A 271 -18.90 7.98 -17.03
N TRP A 272 -18.07 7.22 -16.32
CA TRP A 272 -18.53 6.31 -15.27
C TRP A 272 -19.37 7.03 -14.20
N LEU A 273 -18.92 8.18 -13.69
CA LEU A 273 -19.67 8.93 -12.69
C LEU A 273 -21.05 9.38 -13.19
N ARG A 274 -21.20 9.69 -14.49
CA ARG A 274 -22.51 9.99 -15.08
C ARG A 274 -23.38 8.75 -15.16
N GLU A 275 -22.85 7.62 -15.62
CA GLU A 275 -23.56 6.34 -15.70
C GLU A 275 -24.04 5.88 -14.32
N ARG A 276 -23.16 5.93 -13.32
CA ARG A 276 -23.41 5.54 -11.93
C ARG A 276 -24.66 6.19 -11.34
N ARG A 277 -24.97 7.46 -11.70
CA ARG A 277 -26.16 8.19 -11.20
C ARG A 277 -27.49 7.56 -11.62
N HIS A 278 -27.47 6.62 -12.55
CA HIS A 278 -28.66 5.95 -13.06
C HIS A 278 -28.78 4.49 -12.59
N LEU A 279 -27.89 4.04 -11.68
CA LEU A 279 -27.86 2.66 -11.19
C LEU A 279 -28.42 2.58 -9.77
N GLU A 280 -29.53 1.85 -9.60
CA GLU A 280 -30.22 1.68 -8.29
C GLU A 280 -29.29 1.21 -7.17
N THR A 281 -28.29 0.37 -7.48
CA THR A 281 -27.29 -0.11 -6.51
C THR A 281 -26.50 1.03 -5.83
N TYR A 282 -26.48 2.23 -6.42
CA TYR A 282 -25.75 3.39 -5.92
C TYR A 282 -26.65 4.48 -5.30
N ASP A 283 -27.98 4.30 -5.26
CA ASP A 283 -28.90 5.34 -4.77
C ASP A 283 -28.67 5.69 -3.29
N ASP A 284 -28.32 4.68 -2.48
CA ASP A 284 -28.12 4.82 -1.02
C ASP A 284 -26.64 4.97 -0.62
N THR A 285 -25.73 5.27 -1.57
CA THR A 285 -24.31 5.39 -1.27
C THR A 285 -23.58 6.39 -2.16
N ASN A 286 -22.57 7.07 -1.61
CA ASN A 286 -21.68 7.96 -2.36
C ASN A 286 -20.38 7.27 -2.82
N ARG A 287 -20.25 5.95 -2.62
CA ARG A 287 -19.06 5.18 -3.03
C ARG A 287 -18.89 5.21 -4.55
N ILE A 288 -17.65 5.36 -5.02
CA ILE A 288 -17.36 5.46 -6.47
C ILE A 288 -17.53 4.11 -7.18
N TRP A 289 -16.98 3.04 -6.60
CA TRP A 289 -16.98 1.71 -7.21
C TRP A 289 -17.52 0.64 -6.26
N LEU A 290 -18.50 -0.12 -6.75
CA LEU A 290 -19.03 -1.32 -6.13
C LEU A 290 -18.81 -2.52 -7.04
N ASN A 291 -18.58 -3.68 -6.45
CA ASN A 291 -18.49 -4.95 -7.15
C ASN A 291 -19.86 -5.39 -7.67
N GLN A 292 -19.92 -6.54 -8.35
CA GLN A 292 -21.15 -7.06 -8.95
C GLN A 292 -22.25 -7.36 -7.92
N GLN A 293 -21.88 -7.60 -6.66
CA GLN A 293 -22.82 -7.85 -5.56
C GLN A 293 -23.25 -6.57 -4.84
N GLY A 294 -22.85 -5.39 -5.33
CA GLY A 294 -23.15 -4.11 -4.69
C GLY A 294 -22.31 -3.81 -3.44
N ASN A 295 -21.27 -4.60 -3.17
CA ASN A 295 -20.36 -4.36 -2.05
C ASN A 295 -19.13 -3.57 -2.51
N PRO A 296 -18.47 -2.80 -1.62
CA PRO A 296 -17.19 -2.18 -1.92
C PRO A 296 -16.14 -3.19 -2.38
N TYR A 297 -15.21 -2.74 -3.21
CA TYR A 297 -14.06 -3.54 -3.59
C TYR A 297 -13.09 -3.69 -2.41
N THR A 298 -12.80 -4.93 -2.04
CA THR A 298 -11.75 -5.29 -1.09
C THR A 298 -10.48 -5.73 -1.82
N SER A 299 -9.35 -5.83 -1.10
CA SER A 299 -8.09 -6.35 -1.63
C SER A 299 -8.26 -7.68 -2.39
N GLY A 300 -9.07 -8.60 -1.88
CA GLY A 300 -9.34 -9.89 -2.53
C GLY A 300 -10.07 -9.73 -3.87
N SER A 301 -11.15 -8.96 -3.91
CA SER A 301 -11.92 -8.73 -5.15
C SER A 301 -11.12 -7.94 -6.19
N LEU A 302 -10.26 -7.02 -5.75
CA LEU A 302 -9.37 -6.25 -6.62
C LEU A 302 -8.28 -7.12 -7.24
N CYS A 303 -7.65 -7.99 -6.45
CA CYS A 303 -6.67 -8.94 -6.98
C CYS A 303 -7.31 -9.96 -7.93
N TYR A 304 -8.55 -10.37 -7.66
CA TYR A 304 -9.30 -11.23 -8.58
C TYR A 304 -9.57 -10.51 -9.91
N LEU A 305 -10.10 -9.28 -9.87
CA LEU A 305 -10.33 -8.46 -11.07
C LEU A 305 -9.03 -8.27 -11.88
N LEU A 306 -7.92 -7.92 -11.22
CA LEU A 306 -6.65 -7.71 -11.90
C LEU A 306 -6.15 -8.96 -12.61
N ARG A 307 -6.28 -10.15 -12.02
CA ARG A 307 -5.92 -11.41 -12.69
C ARG A 307 -6.78 -11.68 -13.92
N GLN A 308 -8.10 -11.42 -13.83
CA GLN A 308 -8.98 -11.55 -14.99
C GLN A 308 -8.59 -10.60 -16.13
N LEU A 309 -8.11 -9.39 -15.81
CA LEU A 309 -7.58 -8.46 -16.80
C LEU A 309 -6.25 -8.95 -17.39
N CYS A 310 -5.37 -9.53 -16.58
CA CYS A 310 -4.14 -10.18 -17.07
C CYS A 310 -4.46 -11.35 -18.00
N GLU A 311 -5.41 -12.21 -17.66
CA GLU A 311 -5.88 -13.31 -18.51
C GLU A 311 -6.42 -12.79 -19.85
N ALA A 312 -7.24 -11.73 -19.83
CA ALA A 312 -7.78 -11.11 -21.04
C ALA A 312 -6.70 -10.45 -21.91
N ALA A 313 -5.62 -9.97 -21.30
CA ALA A 313 -4.50 -9.31 -21.96
C ALA A 313 -3.34 -10.25 -22.34
N ASP A 314 -3.46 -11.56 -22.08
CA ASP A 314 -2.40 -12.56 -22.26
C ASP A 314 -1.10 -12.21 -21.48
N ILE A 315 -1.28 -11.70 -20.25
CA ILE A 315 -0.19 -11.31 -19.35
C ILE A 315 0.03 -12.42 -18.32
N ASP A 316 1.27 -12.89 -18.23
CA ASP A 316 1.65 -13.90 -17.24
C ASP A 316 1.49 -13.37 -15.81
N HIS A 317 0.59 -14.00 -15.06
CA HIS A 317 0.34 -13.76 -13.64
C HIS A 317 0.49 -15.04 -12.79
N GLU A 318 0.91 -16.16 -13.39
CA GLU A 318 1.08 -17.45 -12.71
C GLU A 318 2.53 -17.63 -12.24
N THR A 319 3.50 -17.24 -13.06
CA THR A 319 4.93 -17.41 -12.74
C THR A 319 5.47 -16.27 -11.89
N ARG A 320 4.75 -15.13 -11.82
CA ARG A 320 5.10 -13.96 -11.03
C ARG A 320 3.92 -13.47 -10.20
N LYS A 321 4.24 -12.89 -9.04
CA LYS A 321 3.24 -12.48 -8.05
C LYS A 321 2.54 -11.19 -8.47
N ILE A 322 1.47 -11.29 -9.24
CA ILE A 322 0.58 -10.16 -9.54
C ILE A 322 -0.45 -9.99 -8.43
N SER A 323 -0.52 -8.77 -7.89
CA SER A 323 -1.51 -8.35 -6.89
C SER A 323 -1.90 -6.91 -7.14
N TRP A 324 -2.90 -6.37 -6.42
CA TRP A 324 -3.27 -4.96 -6.58
C TRP A 324 -2.09 -3.99 -6.38
N TYR A 325 -1.14 -4.34 -5.49
CA TYR A 325 0.07 -3.55 -5.27
C TYR A 325 1.04 -3.55 -6.47
N SER A 326 0.88 -4.45 -7.44
CA SER A 326 1.62 -4.42 -8.71
C SER A 326 1.37 -3.10 -9.45
N ILE A 327 0.13 -2.58 -9.46
CA ILE A 327 -0.21 -1.30 -10.09
C ILE A 327 0.60 -0.15 -9.46
N ARG A 328 0.68 -0.14 -8.13
CA ARG A 328 1.42 0.87 -7.39
C ARG A 328 2.93 0.80 -7.62
N HIS A 329 3.49 -0.41 -7.65
CA HIS A 329 4.92 -0.58 -7.97
C HIS A 329 5.22 -0.18 -9.41
N THR A 330 4.32 -0.49 -10.34
CA THR A 330 4.41 -0.08 -11.74
C THR A 330 4.45 1.43 -11.89
N LEU A 331 3.52 2.16 -11.28
CA LEU A 331 3.51 3.63 -11.37
C LEU A 331 4.80 4.23 -10.79
N ALA A 332 5.26 3.70 -9.64
CA ALA A 332 6.50 4.14 -9.01
C ALA A 332 7.71 4.00 -9.94
N GLU A 333 7.82 2.86 -10.59
CA GLU A 333 8.93 2.55 -11.49
C GLU A 333 8.85 3.36 -12.78
N ILE A 334 7.64 3.52 -13.36
CA ILE A 334 7.42 4.33 -14.56
C ILE A 334 7.77 5.80 -14.33
N ILE A 335 7.27 6.42 -13.25
CA ILE A 335 7.56 7.84 -12.99
C ILE A 335 9.04 8.02 -12.72
N LYS A 336 9.69 7.10 -11.99
CA LYS A 336 11.14 7.16 -11.79
C LYS A 336 11.95 7.01 -13.09
N GLU A 337 11.45 6.24 -14.06
CA GLU A 337 12.12 6.01 -15.34
C GLU A 337 11.95 7.20 -16.32
N VAL A 338 10.84 7.93 -16.22
CA VAL A 338 10.48 9.00 -17.16
C VAL A 338 10.66 10.42 -16.57
N GLY A 339 10.47 10.58 -15.26
CA GLY A 339 10.50 11.85 -14.54
C GLY A 339 11.42 11.82 -13.32
N ASP A 340 11.14 12.67 -12.32
CA ASP A 340 11.97 12.79 -11.12
C ASP A 340 11.46 11.92 -9.95
N LEU A 341 12.39 11.55 -9.08
CA LEU A 341 12.17 10.76 -7.87
C LEU A 341 11.26 11.50 -6.86
N GLU A 342 11.27 12.83 -6.87
CA GLU A 342 10.37 13.68 -6.08
C GLU A 342 8.93 13.57 -6.61
N GLU A 343 8.70 13.72 -7.91
CA GLU A 343 7.38 13.54 -8.54
C GLU A 343 6.81 12.14 -8.29
N ALA A 344 7.66 11.09 -8.36
CA ALA A 344 7.26 9.73 -8.02
C ALA A 344 6.87 9.60 -6.54
N SER A 345 7.60 10.27 -5.65
CA SER A 345 7.32 10.25 -4.21
C SER A 345 6.00 10.94 -3.88
N ASP A 346 5.72 12.08 -4.51
CA ASP A 346 4.52 12.89 -4.31
C ASP A 346 3.28 12.15 -4.84
N GLN A 347 3.36 11.61 -6.06
CA GLN A 347 2.25 10.82 -6.65
C GLN A 347 1.95 9.56 -5.83
N LEU A 348 2.98 8.89 -5.31
CA LEU A 348 2.80 7.74 -4.42
C LEU A 348 2.50 8.16 -2.98
N ARG A 349 2.69 9.43 -2.64
CA ARG A 349 2.49 9.98 -1.30
C ARG A 349 3.40 9.30 -0.27
N HIS A 350 4.68 9.06 -0.57
CA HIS A 350 5.63 8.47 0.39
C HIS A 350 6.10 9.52 1.41
N ASN A 351 6.21 9.14 2.69
CA ASN A 351 6.66 10.06 3.75
C ASN A 351 8.18 10.29 3.71
N GLU A 352 8.93 9.34 3.16
CA GLU A 352 10.38 9.37 3.07
C GLU A 352 10.79 8.96 1.67
N LEU A 353 11.63 9.79 1.03
CA LEU A 353 12.20 9.52 -0.29
C LEU A 353 12.98 8.20 -0.32
N GLU A 354 13.60 7.80 0.79
CA GLU A 354 14.32 6.54 0.93
C GLU A 354 13.42 5.31 0.73
N THR A 355 12.14 5.38 1.10
CA THR A 355 11.17 4.31 0.80
C THR A 355 10.99 4.13 -0.71
N THR A 356 11.09 5.22 -1.49
CA THR A 356 11.04 5.16 -2.96
C THR A 356 12.36 4.65 -3.54
N LYS A 357 13.50 5.03 -2.96
CA LYS A 357 14.82 4.55 -3.43
C LYS A 357 15.04 3.07 -3.15
N ASP A 358 14.83 2.63 -1.90
CA ASP A 358 15.13 1.26 -1.47
C ASP A 358 14.18 0.21 -2.06
N ILE A 359 12.89 0.55 -2.17
CA ILE A 359 11.89 -0.40 -2.70
C ILE A 359 11.98 -0.50 -4.23
N TYR A 360 12.33 0.59 -4.93
CA TYR A 360 12.29 0.70 -6.40
C TYR A 360 13.66 0.88 -7.06
N ALA A 361 14.75 0.50 -6.39
CA ALA A 361 16.10 0.54 -6.95
C ALA A 361 16.31 -0.42 -8.13
N LYS A 362 15.44 -1.42 -8.32
CA LYS A 362 15.60 -2.44 -9.36
C LYS A 362 15.05 -1.94 -10.69
N THR A 363 15.91 -1.80 -11.70
CA THR A 363 15.51 -1.41 -13.06
C THR A 363 15.02 -2.61 -13.88
N HIS A 364 13.96 -2.41 -14.66
CA HIS A 364 13.42 -3.45 -15.54
C HIS A 364 14.48 -3.97 -16.52
N PRO A 365 14.45 -5.27 -16.89
CA PRO A 365 15.28 -5.78 -17.98
C PRO A 365 15.12 -5.00 -19.29
N GLU A 366 13.93 -4.46 -19.56
CA GLU A 366 13.63 -3.66 -20.76
C GLU A 366 14.30 -2.28 -20.71
N SER A 367 14.22 -1.57 -19.58
CA SER A 367 14.98 -0.34 -19.33
C SER A 367 16.48 -0.55 -19.49
N ARG A 368 17.00 -1.64 -18.91
CA ARG A 368 18.40 -2.05 -19.08
C ARG A 368 18.72 -2.39 -20.53
N ARG A 369 17.80 -3.01 -21.27
CA ARG A 369 17.96 -3.31 -22.71
C ARG A 369 18.01 -2.02 -23.52
N GLN A 370 17.12 -1.06 -23.30
CA GLN A 370 17.16 0.24 -23.97
C GLN A 370 18.45 1.01 -23.65
N THR A 371 18.89 0.95 -22.38
CA THR A 371 20.20 1.49 -21.98
C THR A 371 21.33 0.80 -22.75
N LEU A 372 21.29 -0.53 -22.88
CA LEU A 372 22.28 -1.29 -23.64
C LEU A 372 22.22 -1.01 -25.14
N GLU A 373 21.04 -0.75 -25.70
CA GLU A 373 20.85 -0.30 -27.09
C GLU A 373 21.49 1.07 -27.32
N LYS A 374 21.23 2.05 -26.43
CA LYS A 374 21.92 3.36 -26.47
C LYS A 374 23.43 3.21 -26.35
N VAL A 375 23.92 2.34 -25.46
CA VAL A 375 25.36 2.03 -25.34
C VAL A 375 25.90 1.42 -26.64
N HIS A 376 25.14 0.56 -27.31
CA HIS A 376 25.52 -0.04 -28.58
C HIS A 376 25.57 1.00 -29.71
N GLU A 377 24.59 1.89 -29.80
CA GLU A 377 24.56 3.01 -30.76
C GLU A 377 25.75 3.95 -30.57
N ILE A 378 26.06 4.31 -29.33
CA ILE A 378 27.23 5.14 -28.99
C ILE A 378 28.53 4.43 -29.40
N ALA A 379 28.63 3.12 -29.14
CA ALA A 379 29.80 2.32 -29.50
C ALA A 379 29.96 2.19 -31.02
N GLU A 380 28.87 1.97 -31.76
CA GLU A 380 28.86 1.90 -33.22
C GLU A 380 29.27 3.25 -33.83
N ARG A 381 28.70 4.35 -33.33
CA ARG A 381 29.04 5.70 -33.77
C ARG A 381 30.51 6.02 -33.53
N ALA A 382 31.08 5.66 -32.38
CA ALA A 382 32.49 5.83 -32.07
C ALA A 382 33.43 4.96 -32.93
N ALA A 383 32.94 3.86 -33.48
CA ALA A 383 33.71 3.02 -34.38
C ALA A 383 33.71 3.54 -35.84
N ILE A 384 32.65 4.23 -36.26
CA ILE A 384 32.47 4.72 -37.64
C ILE A 384 33.03 6.14 -37.82
N ASP A 385 32.85 7.01 -36.83
CA ASP A 385 33.26 8.41 -36.88
C ASP A 385 34.51 8.63 -36.03
N GLU A 386 35.68 8.74 -36.68
CA GLU A 386 36.97 8.99 -36.02
C GLU A 386 37.02 10.33 -35.24
N THR A 387 36.04 11.22 -35.46
CA THR A 387 35.92 12.51 -34.76
C THR A 387 34.93 12.49 -33.60
N TYR A 388 34.11 11.44 -33.47
CA TYR A 388 33.16 11.29 -32.37
C TYR A 388 33.85 10.73 -31.13
N ASN A 389 33.93 11.54 -30.07
CA ASN A 389 34.43 11.12 -28.77
C ASN A 389 33.26 10.91 -27.80
N PRO A 390 32.88 9.67 -27.47
CA PRO A 390 31.75 9.38 -26.57
C PRO A 390 32.02 9.79 -25.11
N TYR A 391 33.24 10.24 -24.79
CA TYR A 391 33.65 10.75 -23.49
C TYR A 391 34.03 12.24 -23.53
N ALA A 392 33.78 12.92 -24.65
CA ALA A 392 33.82 14.37 -24.65
C ALA A 392 32.76 14.86 -23.65
N ARG A 393 33.17 15.73 -22.72
CA ARG A 393 32.19 16.46 -21.91
C ARG A 393 31.55 17.46 -22.83
N ASP A 394 30.34 17.14 -23.30
CA ASP A 394 29.52 18.12 -24.00
C ASP A 394 29.03 19.14 -22.96
N ASP A 395 29.68 20.29 -22.90
CA ASP A 395 29.04 21.48 -22.35
C ASP A 395 27.88 21.80 -23.31
N TYR A 396 26.64 21.71 -22.82
CA TYR A 396 25.33 21.84 -23.50
C TYR A 396 24.63 20.56 -23.98
N ASP A 397 23.92 19.92 -23.05
CA ASP A 397 22.56 19.40 -23.29
C ASP A 397 21.70 19.59 -22.02
N ASP A 398 21.32 20.86 -21.76
CA ASP A 398 20.22 21.20 -20.84
C ASP A 398 18.88 20.98 -21.55
N SER A 399 18.51 19.71 -21.74
CA SER A 399 17.14 19.32 -22.10
C SER A 399 16.59 18.18 -21.26
N VAL A 400 17.08 18.06 -20.02
CA VAL A 400 16.35 17.44 -18.91
C VAL A 400 16.43 18.42 -17.75
N GLY A 401 15.32 19.14 -17.53
CA GLY A 401 15.27 20.36 -16.75
C GLY A 401 15.73 20.21 -15.30
N SER A 402 16.77 20.97 -14.97
CA SER A 402 16.94 21.60 -13.67
C SER A 402 17.12 23.10 -13.92
N ASP A 403 16.66 23.89 -12.96
CA ASP A 403 16.99 25.29 -12.73
C ASP A 403 16.06 26.34 -13.36
N SER A 404 15.01 26.67 -12.60
CA SER A 404 14.60 28.07 -12.48
C SER A 404 15.51 28.79 -11.47
N ALA A 405 16.60 29.37 -11.94
CA ALA A 405 17.26 30.48 -11.25
C ALA A 405 18.10 31.33 -12.21
N ALA A 406 17.46 32.26 -12.90
CA ALA A 406 18.08 33.50 -13.39
C ALA A 406 16.95 34.51 -13.64
N SER A 407 17.06 35.80 -13.42
CA SER A 407 18.07 36.69 -12.86
C SER A 407 17.40 38.07 -12.90
N SER A 408 17.66 38.93 -11.93
CA SER A 408 17.26 40.34 -12.03
C SER A 408 18.47 41.23 -11.82
N GLU A 409 18.94 41.86 -12.89
CA GLU A 409 19.66 43.12 -12.79
C GLU A 409 18.72 44.24 -13.21
N ASN A 410 18.29 45.10 -12.27
CA ASN A 410 18.72 46.50 -12.26
C ASN A 410 18.20 47.31 -11.05
N ARG A 411 19.06 48.24 -10.62
CA ARG A 411 18.85 49.46 -9.81
C ARG A 411 18.77 49.36 -8.28
N GLY A 412 19.79 49.97 -7.66
CA GLY A 412 19.58 50.97 -6.58
C GLY A 412 20.14 50.62 -5.21
N ASP A 413 21.41 50.96 -4.99
CA ASP A 413 21.99 51.54 -3.76
C ASP A 413 21.40 51.13 -2.39
N THR A 414 22.04 50.18 -1.69
CA THR A 414 22.36 50.36 -0.26
C THR A 414 23.49 49.43 0.17
N THR A 415 24.50 50.00 0.81
CA THR A 415 25.72 49.36 1.30
C THR A 415 25.46 48.30 2.39
N THR A 416 25.82 47.04 2.16
CA THR A 416 26.07 46.05 3.22
C THR A 416 27.43 45.40 2.99
N MET A 417 28.36 45.63 3.92
CA MET A 417 29.69 45.03 3.92
C MET A 417 29.58 43.52 4.17
N HIS A 418 29.95 42.69 3.19
CA HIS A 418 30.24 41.28 3.45
C HIS A 418 31.66 41.19 4.02
N VAL A 419 31.77 40.78 5.28
CA VAL A 419 33.05 40.46 5.92
C VAL A 419 33.35 38.98 5.62
N ASP A 420 34.32 38.74 4.73
CA ASP A 420 34.87 37.40 4.52
C ASP A 420 35.73 37.00 5.72
N VAL A 421 35.10 36.40 6.74
CA VAL A 421 35.84 35.74 7.82
C VAL A 421 36.23 34.34 7.35
N LYS A 422 37.51 34.14 7.05
CA LYS A 422 38.08 32.79 6.97
C LYS A 422 38.09 32.17 8.37
N ILE A 423 37.24 31.18 8.60
CA ILE A 423 37.23 30.41 9.85
C ILE A 423 37.95 29.08 9.60
N GLU A 424 38.95 28.77 10.42
CA GLU A 424 39.56 27.44 10.45
C GLU A 424 38.55 26.42 10.99
N ASP A 425 38.37 25.35 10.23
CA ASP A 425 37.44 24.27 10.53
C ASP A 425 37.94 23.42 11.72
N SER A 426 37.62 23.90 12.93
CA SER A 426 37.96 23.24 14.19
C SER A 426 36.68 22.97 15.01
N MET A 427 36.72 21.92 15.85
CA MET A 427 35.59 21.58 16.73
C MET A 427 35.19 22.74 17.67
N ALA A 428 36.15 23.56 18.10
CA ALA A 428 35.88 24.75 18.89
C ALA A 428 35.09 25.81 18.08
N GLY A 429 35.46 26.02 16.81
CA GLY A 429 34.75 26.92 15.89
C GLY A 429 33.31 26.48 15.60
N ARG A 430 33.08 25.18 15.40
CA ARG A 430 31.73 24.62 15.17
C ARG A 430 30.84 24.73 16.40
N SER A 431 31.39 24.52 17.61
CA SER A 431 30.65 24.66 18.87
C SER A 431 30.26 26.11 19.18
N GLN A 432 31.11 27.08 18.80
CA GLN A 432 30.84 28.50 18.97
C GLN A 432 29.73 28.99 18.02
N LEU A 433 29.74 28.51 16.77
CA LEU A 433 28.71 28.82 15.78
C LEU A 433 27.34 28.24 16.19
N ALA A 434 27.32 27.00 16.70
CA ALA A 434 26.09 26.38 17.20
C ALA A 434 25.49 27.16 18.38
N ARG A 435 26.31 27.71 19.28
CA ARG A 435 25.84 28.58 20.37
C ARG A 435 25.28 29.91 19.85
N ASN A 436 25.93 30.53 18.88
CA ASN A 436 25.48 31.81 18.33
C ASN A 436 24.19 31.70 17.47
N ILE A 437 23.92 30.51 16.91
CA ILE A 437 22.68 30.23 16.15
C ILE A 437 21.50 29.93 17.09
N LEU A 438 21.77 29.36 18.28
CA LEU A 438 20.73 28.95 19.22
C LEU A 438 20.28 30.05 20.20
N ASP A 439 20.96 31.20 20.24
CA ASP A 439 20.73 32.29 21.21
C ASP A 439 20.10 33.55 20.57
N THR A 440 19.25 33.36 19.54
CA THR A 440 18.43 34.45 19.00
C THR A 440 17.03 34.39 19.60
N ASP A 441 16.90 34.94 20.81
CA ASP A 441 15.63 35.32 21.41
C ASP A 441 15.00 36.47 20.59
N ASP A 442 13.86 36.20 19.94
CA ASP A 442 12.87 37.23 19.63
C ASP A 442 11.89 37.35 20.82
N GLU A 443 12.30 38.10 21.84
CA GLU A 443 11.37 38.86 22.67
C GLU A 443 10.98 40.14 21.91
N GLU A 444 9.76 40.21 21.38
CA GLU A 444 8.88 41.40 21.40
C GLU A 444 7.58 41.18 20.60
N LYS A 445 6.53 40.67 21.28
CA LYS A 445 5.19 41.31 21.41
C LYS A 445 4.17 40.45 22.14
#